data_AF-A0A0J1BHM7-F1
#
_entry.id   AF-A0A0J1BHM7-F1
#
_cell.length_a   1.000
_cell.length_b   1.000
_cell.length_c   1.000
_cell.angle_alpha   90.00
_cell.angle_beta   90.00
_cell.angle_gamma   90.00
#
_symmetry.space_group_name_H-M   'P 1'
#
loop_
_entity.id
_entity.type
_entity.pdbx_description
1 polymer ?
#
loop_
_entity_poly.entity_id
_entity_poly.type
_entity_poly.pdbx_seq_one_letter_code
_entity_poly.pdbx_strand_id
1 'polypeptide(L)'
;MNITKLVFLFLLLMSNGKVYSQDYTSGFDSNSQVFERLEFSKNDIAWSGMGNKLLPYRIIALGEPTHGSAEFATLRLSLTRQLILSKALTKIGLEIGFNNSDALNEYVNGQRSDIKEILKTLNFWPSRSVEFIDFLNWIKEYNYTKKPAEKIRLFGFDCTTRGNTNSKILSSIHSLGDKYLADSLIKEIDSFLVSRKPIKLIYQSLNSLENLVRKHYNTTKSSDVDSLEFGIKSVAYLKQIITSRAIPPEKVSYREFYRDSCMAENIQTAIAGNERVLIFTHTEVLLSWLKIVHCCGADTSVVTSS
;
A
#
# COMPACT_ATOMS: atom_id res chain seq x y z
N MET A 1 -11.27 -14.49 -3.15
CA MET A 1 -11.44 -13.48 -4.21
C MET A 1 -10.45 -13.83 -5.31
N ASN A 2 -10.90 -14.31 -6.47
CA ASN A 2 -9.97 -14.66 -7.56
C ASN A 2 -9.35 -13.38 -8.12
N ILE A 3 -8.06 -13.18 -7.90
CA ILE A 3 -7.25 -12.09 -8.46
C ILE A 3 -6.90 -12.49 -9.90
N THR A 4 -7.90 -12.61 -10.76
CA THR A 4 -7.72 -13.28 -12.07
C THR A 4 -6.97 -12.43 -13.10
N LYS A 5 -6.74 -11.12 -12.86
CA LYS A 5 -6.09 -10.22 -13.82
C LYS A 5 -5.18 -9.19 -13.14
N LEU A 6 -3.88 -9.43 -13.21
CA LEU A 6 -2.80 -8.61 -12.65
C LEU A 6 -1.72 -8.40 -13.74
N VAL A 7 -1.17 -7.19 -13.84
CA VAL A 7 -0.07 -6.86 -14.76
C VAL A 7 1.02 -6.05 -14.05
N PHE A 8 2.26 -6.29 -14.46
CA PHE A 8 3.44 -5.64 -13.93
C PHE A 8 4.12 -4.83 -15.01
N LEU A 9 4.41 -3.57 -14.70
CA LEU A 9 5.16 -2.70 -15.58
C LEU A 9 6.55 -2.48 -15.01
N PHE A 10 7.57 -2.83 -15.79
CA PHE A 10 8.95 -2.47 -15.50
C PHE A 10 9.28 -1.24 -16.34
N LEU A 11 9.47 -0.09 -15.67
CA LEU A 11 10.04 1.07 -16.33
C LEU A 11 11.55 0.81 -16.44
N LEU A 12 12.07 0.74 -17.65
CA LEU A 12 13.50 0.64 -17.93
C LEU A 12 13.94 1.90 -18.68
N LEU A 13 14.85 2.67 -18.08
CA LEU A 13 15.54 3.72 -18.80
C LEU A 13 16.74 3.08 -19.51
N MET A 14 16.58 2.81 -20.81
CA MET A 14 17.70 2.45 -21.67
C MET A 14 18.62 3.67 -21.78
N SER A 15 19.67 3.74 -20.96
CA SER A 15 20.83 4.58 -21.23
C SER A 15 21.90 3.70 -21.88
N ASN A 16 22.71 4.22 -22.80
CA ASN A 16 23.81 3.51 -23.45
C ASN A 16 24.97 3.14 -22.50
N GLY A 17 24.71 3.00 -21.20
CA GLY A 17 25.63 2.54 -20.17
C GLY A 17 24.95 1.49 -19.32
N LYS A 18 25.70 0.43 -18.96
CA LYS A 18 25.25 -0.68 -18.11
C LYS A 18 24.52 -0.16 -16.88
N VAL A 19 23.19 -0.24 -16.89
CA VAL A 19 22.38 -0.09 -15.68
C VAL A 19 22.46 -1.43 -14.96
N TYR A 20 23.19 -1.48 -13.85
CA TYR A 20 23.18 -2.62 -12.95
C TYR A 20 21.81 -2.69 -12.27
N SER A 21 20.88 -3.46 -12.82
CA SER A 21 19.87 -4.11 -11.97
C SER A 21 20.60 -5.16 -11.14
N GLN A 22 20.36 -5.23 -9.83
CA GLN A 22 20.89 -6.34 -9.04
C GLN A 22 20.40 -7.66 -9.65
N ASP A 23 21.34 -8.49 -10.11
CA ASP A 23 21.09 -9.79 -10.73
C ASP A 23 20.45 -10.74 -9.71
N TYR A 24 19.12 -10.88 -9.79
CA TYR A 24 18.37 -11.93 -9.08
C TYR A 24 17.46 -12.72 -10.04
N THR A 25 17.97 -13.01 -11.24
CA THR A 25 17.32 -13.89 -12.23
C THR A 25 17.49 -15.38 -11.92
N SER A 26 18.33 -15.75 -10.94
CA SER A 26 18.71 -17.14 -10.64
C SER A 26 17.65 -18.00 -9.92
N GLY A 27 16.38 -17.58 -9.91
CA GLY A 27 15.29 -18.32 -9.25
C GLY A 27 13.97 -18.43 -10.02
N PHE A 28 13.95 -18.07 -11.30
CA PHE A 28 12.79 -18.30 -12.15
C PHE A 28 12.82 -19.73 -12.68
N ASP A 29 12.09 -20.64 -12.04
CA ASP A 29 11.78 -21.93 -12.65
C ASP A 29 10.88 -21.70 -13.87
N SER A 30 11.15 -22.51 -14.90
CA SER A 30 10.49 -22.59 -16.21
C SER A 30 8.96 -22.72 -16.19
N ASN A 31 8.36 -22.89 -15.01
CA ASN A 31 6.91 -23.01 -14.78
C ASN A 31 6.23 -21.71 -14.29
N SER A 32 6.99 -20.63 -14.06
CA SER A 32 6.39 -19.34 -13.74
C SER A 32 5.78 -18.72 -15.01
N GLN A 33 4.45 -18.75 -15.09
CA GLN A 33 3.71 -18.10 -16.17
C GLN A 33 4.11 -16.63 -16.27
N VAL A 34 4.81 -16.29 -17.36
CA VAL A 34 5.28 -14.94 -17.65
C VAL A 34 4.07 -14.01 -17.77
N PHE A 35 3.90 -13.13 -16.79
CA PHE A 35 3.03 -11.96 -16.87
C PHE A 35 3.63 -11.00 -17.91
N GLU A 36 2.80 -10.42 -18.77
CA GLU A 36 3.22 -9.57 -19.89
C GLU A 36 4.19 -8.46 -19.42
N ARG A 37 5.48 -8.62 -19.71
CA ARG A 37 6.51 -7.60 -19.47
C ARG A 37 6.44 -6.60 -20.60
N LEU A 38 5.88 -5.44 -20.32
CA LEU A 38 5.88 -4.32 -21.25
C LEU A 38 7.09 -3.42 -20.96
N GLU A 39 8.04 -3.37 -21.91
CA GLU A 39 9.17 -2.45 -21.87
C GLU A 39 8.81 -1.15 -22.60
N PHE A 40 9.15 -0.01 -22.00
CA PHE A 40 8.91 1.31 -22.60
C PHE A 40 10.18 2.12 -22.58
N SER A 41 10.52 2.70 -23.73
CA SER A 41 11.60 3.65 -23.89
C SER A 41 11.10 5.09 -23.65
N LYS A 42 12.04 5.99 -23.40
CA LYS A 42 11.76 7.44 -23.28
C LYS A 42 11.17 8.04 -24.58
N ASN A 43 11.22 7.33 -25.71
CA ASN A 43 10.66 7.78 -26.99
C ASN A 43 9.24 7.24 -27.25
N ASP A 44 8.74 6.30 -26.45
CA ASP A 44 7.37 5.76 -26.54
C ASP A 44 6.30 6.73 -25.97
N ILE A 45 6.60 8.04 -25.99
CA ILE A 45 5.75 9.12 -25.44
C ILE A 45 4.42 9.26 -26.18
N ALA A 46 4.19 8.51 -27.26
CA ALA A 46 2.85 8.22 -27.75
C ALA A 46 2.15 7.19 -26.83
N TRP A 47 2.00 7.53 -25.56
CA TRP A 47 1.24 6.77 -24.55
C TRP A 47 -0.26 6.60 -24.89
N SER A 48 -0.71 7.20 -26.01
CA SER A 48 -2.05 7.03 -26.56
C SER A 48 -2.38 5.54 -26.74
N GLY A 49 -3.37 5.06 -25.98
CA GLY A 49 -3.87 3.69 -26.06
C GLY A 49 -3.37 2.75 -24.95
N MET A 50 -2.39 3.15 -24.13
CA MET A 50 -1.91 2.29 -23.05
C MET A 50 -2.95 2.09 -21.94
N GLY A 51 -3.76 3.11 -21.65
CA GLY A 51 -4.92 2.97 -20.77
C GLY A 51 -5.83 1.82 -21.23
N ASN A 52 -6.14 1.76 -22.53
CA ASN A 52 -7.00 0.72 -23.11
C ASN A 52 -6.37 -0.68 -22.99
N LYS A 53 -5.06 -0.81 -23.21
CA LYS A 53 -4.35 -2.09 -23.03
C LYS A 53 -4.38 -2.58 -21.58
N LEU A 54 -4.41 -1.64 -20.62
CA LEU A 54 -4.37 -1.96 -19.20
C LEU A 54 -5.77 -2.13 -18.56
N LEU A 55 -6.85 -1.72 -19.23
CA LEU A 55 -8.25 -1.86 -18.77
C LEU A 55 -8.65 -3.28 -18.32
N PRO A 56 -8.16 -4.37 -18.94
CA PRO A 56 -8.49 -5.73 -18.50
C PRO A 56 -7.94 -6.06 -17.11
N TYR A 57 -6.88 -5.39 -16.65
CA TYR A 57 -6.20 -5.71 -15.40
C TYR A 57 -6.79 -4.93 -14.22
N ARG A 58 -6.94 -5.63 -13.09
CA ARG A 58 -7.48 -5.06 -11.85
C ARG A 58 -6.40 -4.48 -10.95
N ILE A 59 -5.21 -5.06 -11.04
CA ILE A 59 -4.04 -4.60 -10.30
C ILE A 59 -2.97 -4.31 -11.35
N ILE A 60 -2.46 -3.09 -11.31
CA ILE A 60 -1.34 -2.64 -12.13
C ILE A 60 -0.26 -2.26 -11.13
N ALA A 61 0.93 -2.86 -11.21
CA ALA A 61 2.02 -2.52 -10.31
C ALA A 61 3.19 -1.90 -11.08
N LEU A 62 3.68 -0.76 -10.60
CA LEU A 62 4.76 0.01 -11.19
C LEU A 62 5.99 -0.04 -10.28
N GLY A 63 6.98 -0.86 -10.64
CA GLY A 63 8.26 -0.97 -9.94
C GLY A 63 9.16 0.25 -10.13
N GLU A 64 10.01 0.57 -9.15
CA GLU A 64 11.18 1.46 -9.31
C GLU A 64 12.43 0.62 -9.12
N PRO A 65 13.43 0.70 -9.99
CA PRO A 65 14.70 0.01 -9.77
C PRO A 65 15.58 0.69 -8.69
N THR A 66 15.32 1.97 -8.39
CA THR A 66 16.05 2.76 -7.40
C THR A 66 15.09 3.71 -6.69
N HIS A 67 15.36 4.04 -5.43
CA HIS A 67 14.64 5.15 -4.78
C HIS A 67 15.24 6.49 -5.21
N GLY A 68 14.43 7.35 -5.83
CA GLY A 68 14.78 8.77 -6.00
C GLY A 68 15.41 9.14 -7.34
N SER A 69 15.27 8.31 -8.37
CA SER A 69 15.58 8.74 -9.74
C SER A 69 14.43 9.59 -10.29
N ALA A 70 14.69 10.88 -10.49
CA ALA A 70 13.69 11.86 -10.92
C ALA A 70 12.98 11.45 -12.24
N GLU A 71 13.69 10.76 -13.13
CA GLU A 71 13.16 10.25 -14.38
C GLU A 71 12.13 9.12 -14.17
N PHE A 72 12.41 8.17 -13.29
CA PHE A 72 11.47 7.09 -12.96
C PHE A 72 10.24 7.63 -12.22
N ALA A 73 10.45 8.57 -11.30
CA ALA A 73 9.36 9.28 -10.63
C ALA A 73 8.48 10.01 -11.65
N THR A 74 9.07 10.80 -12.55
CA THR A 74 8.32 11.56 -13.57
C THR A 74 7.54 10.66 -14.51
N LEU A 75 8.16 9.57 -14.99
CA LEU A 75 7.50 8.59 -15.87
C LEU A 75 6.32 7.91 -15.17
N ARG A 76 6.53 7.44 -13.93
CA ARG A 76 5.49 6.80 -13.12
C ARG A 76 4.30 7.73 -12.92
N LEU A 77 4.54 8.98 -12.55
CA LEU A 77 3.47 9.97 -12.31
C LEU A 77 2.74 10.33 -13.61
N SER A 78 3.48 10.48 -14.72
CA SER A 78 2.90 10.78 -16.04
C SER A 78 1.99 9.64 -16.54
N LEU A 79 2.45 8.39 -16.42
CA LEU A 79 1.63 7.22 -16.74
C LEU A 79 0.39 7.16 -15.84
N THR A 80 0.56 7.39 -14.55
CA THR A 80 -0.54 7.35 -13.59
C THR A 80 -1.64 8.36 -13.94
N ARG A 81 -1.29 9.59 -14.33
CA ARG A 81 -2.26 10.60 -14.80
C ARG A 81 -3.09 10.07 -15.97
N GLN A 82 -2.47 9.42 -16.94
CA GLN A 82 -3.18 8.86 -18.11
C GLN A 82 -4.09 7.68 -17.74
N LEU A 83 -3.67 6.82 -16.80
CA LEU A 83 -4.50 5.74 -16.28
C LEU A 83 -5.73 6.28 -15.52
N ILE A 84 -5.57 7.37 -14.77
CA ILE A 84 -6.68 8.06 -14.12
C ILE A 84 -7.64 8.65 -15.15
N LEU A 85 -7.12 9.36 -16.15
CA LEU A 85 -7.95 9.99 -17.20
C LEU A 85 -8.71 8.98 -18.07
N SER A 86 -8.13 7.80 -18.30
CA SER A 86 -8.79 6.67 -19.02
C SER A 86 -9.79 5.90 -18.17
N LYS A 87 -10.08 6.36 -16.93
CA LYS A 87 -10.95 5.69 -15.96
C LYS A 87 -10.53 4.24 -15.65
N ALA A 88 -9.24 3.94 -15.81
CA ALA A 88 -8.67 2.63 -15.54
C ALA A 88 -8.35 2.43 -14.05
N LEU A 89 -8.50 3.45 -13.20
CA LEU A 89 -8.11 3.41 -11.79
C LEU A 89 -9.15 4.04 -10.85
N THR A 90 -9.27 3.46 -9.67
CA THR A 90 -10.05 4.01 -8.54
C THR A 90 -9.19 4.20 -7.28
N LYS A 91 -8.05 3.49 -7.16
CA LYS A 91 -7.12 3.65 -6.03
C LYS A 91 -5.66 3.60 -6.45
N ILE A 92 -4.81 4.25 -5.65
CA ILE A 92 -3.35 4.12 -5.74
C ILE A 92 -2.83 3.63 -4.38
N GLY A 93 -2.16 2.49 -4.41
CA GLY A 93 -1.41 1.94 -3.28
C GLY A 93 -0.01 2.53 -3.24
N LEU A 94 0.40 3.02 -2.08
CA LEU A 94 1.73 3.55 -1.80
C LEU A 94 2.43 2.62 -0.80
N GLU A 95 3.71 2.34 -1.01
CA GLU A 95 4.55 1.56 -0.09
C GLU A 95 4.90 2.39 1.17
N ILE A 96 3.86 2.70 1.95
CA ILE A 96 3.88 3.38 3.24
C ILE A 96 2.86 2.72 4.17
N GLY A 97 2.97 2.96 5.47
CA GLY A 97 1.99 2.48 6.44
C GLY A 97 0.55 2.91 6.11
N PHE A 98 -0.43 2.04 6.34
CA PHE A 98 -1.84 2.34 6.10
C PHE A 98 -2.32 3.61 6.80
N ASN A 99 -2.10 3.72 8.11
CA ASN A 99 -2.56 4.88 8.86
C ASN A 99 -1.81 6.17 8.42
N ASN A 100 -0.55 6.04 7.99
CA ASN A 100 0.24 7.13 7.40
C ASN A 100 -0.34 7.62 6.07
N SER A 101 -0.82 6.71 5.22
CA SER A 101 -1.42 7.06 3.93
C SER A 101 -2.74 7.80 4.06
N ASP A 102 -3.43 7.66 5.20
CA ASP A 102 -4.76 8.23 5.39
C ASP A 102 -4.73 9.75 5.35
N ALA A 103 -3.70 10.39 5.90
CA ALA A 103 -3.53 11.84 5.80
C ALA A 103 -3.37 12.32 4.33
N LEU A 104 -2.67 11.54 3.49
CA LEU A 104 -2.58 11.82 2.05
C LEU A 104 -3.92 11.60 1.35
N ASN A 105 -4.66 10.56 1.74
CA ASN A 105 -5.98 10.29 1.20
C ASN A 105 -6.98 11.41 1.56
N GLU A 106 -7.01 11.86 2.82
CA GLU A 106 -7.78 13.01 3.29
C GLU A 106 -7.38 14.28 2.49
N TYR A 107 -6.08 14.48 2.25
CA TYR A 107 -5.58 15.61 1.45
C TYR A 107 -6.11 15.62 0.01
N VAL A 108 -5.95 14.52 -0.72
CA VAL A 108 -6.40 14.45 -2.12
C VAL A 108 -7.94 14.45 -2.26
N ASN A 109 -8.66 14.22 -1.17
CA ASN A 109 -10.13 14.35 -1.13
C ASN A 109 -10.61 15.71 -0.62
N GLY A 110 -9.69 16.65 -0.36
CA GLY A 110 -10.02 18.03 0.04
C GLY A 110 -10.32 18.22 1.53
N GLN A 111 -10.05 17.22 2.37
CA GLN A 111 -10.28 17.26 3.82
C GLN A 111 -9.07 17.86 4.58
N ARG A 112 -7.93 18.03 3.91
CA ARG A 112 -6.74 18.73 4.41
C ARG A 112 -6.18 19.72 3.39
N SER A 113 -5.49 20.74 3.89
CA SER A 113 -4.90 21.82 3.08
C SER A 113 -3.36 21.81 3.06
N ASP A 114 -2.68 21.39 4.12
CA ASP A 114 -1.21 21.46 4.21
C ASP A 114 -0.53 20.13 3.86
N ILE A 115 -0.14 19.99 2.58
CA ILE A 115 0.61 18.82 2.12
C ILE A 115 2.03 18.76 2.71
N LYS A 116 2.66 19.91 2.98
CA LYS A 116 4.04 19.95 3.48
C LYS A 116 4.11 19.41 4.89
N GLU A 117 3.13 19.72 5.73
CA GLU A 117 3.02 19.15 7.08
C GLU A 117 2.85 17.63 7.03
N ILE A 118 1.95 17.14 6.16
CA ILE A 118 1.73 15.70 6.00
C ILE A 118 3.03 15.01 5.57
N LEU A 119 3.70 15.51 4.54
CA LEU A 119 4.93 14.92 4.01
C LEU A 119 6.10 14.98 4.99
N LYS A 120 6.20 15.98 5.87
CA LYS A 120 7.21 16.02 6.95
C LYS A 120 7.09 14.84 7.91
N THR A 121 5.87 14.37 8.17
CA THR A 121 5.63 13.22 9.05
C THR A 121 5.84 11.88 8.35
N LEU A 122 5.91 11.89 7.01
CA LEU A 122 6.09 10.70 6.20
C LEU A 122 7.58 10.51 5.88
N ASN A 123 8.18 9.48 6.46
CA ASN A 123 9.50 9.00 6.05
C ASN A 123 9.41 8.20 4.74
N PHE A 124 8.87 8.81 3.68
CA PHE A 124 8.54 8.20 2.40
C PHE A 124 9.34 8.90 1.29
N TRP A 125 10.15 8.17 0.52
CA TRP A 125 11.11 8.81 -0.41
C TRP A 125 10.47 9.73 -1.47
N PRO A 126 9.29 9.45 -2.08
CA PRO A 126 8.67 10.36 -3.03
C PRO A 126 8.17 11.64 -2.38
N SER A 127 7.96 11.66 -1.05
CA SER A 127 7.52 12.87 -0.31
C SER A 127 8.52 14.02 -0.40
N ARG A 128 9.77 13.74 -0.80
CA ARG A 128 10.84 14.72 -0.96
C ARG A 128 10.90 15.33 -2.37
N SER A 129 10.12 14.82 -3.32
CA SER A 129 10.12 15.28 -4.70
C SER A 129 9.03 16.33 -4.96
N VAL A 130 9.37 17.36 -5.73
CA VAL A 130 8.40 18.40 -6.15
C VAL A 130 7.35 17.77 -7.07
N GLU A 131 7.77 16.84 -7.92
CA GLU A 131 6.93 16.13 -8.88
C GLU A 131 5.81 15.35 -8.19
N PHE A 132 6.10 14.72 -7.05
CA PHE A 132 5.07 14.00 -6.28
C PHE A 132 4.10 14.95 -5.59
N ILE A 133 4.57 16.09 -5.08
CA ILE A 133 3.69 17.13 -4.52
C ILE A 133 2.74 17.65 -5.59
N ASP A 134 3.25 17.98 -6.77
CA ASP A 134 2.45 18.44 -7.91
C ASP A 134 1.47 17.37 -8.39
N PHE A 135 1.85 16.10 -8.32
CA PHE A 135 0.96 14.99 -8.61
C PHE A 135 -0.18 14.88 -7.59
N LEU A 136 0.09 15.03 -6.29
CA LEU A 136 -0.96 15.02 -5.25
C LEU A 136 -1.89 16.22 -5.38
N ASN A 137 -1.36 17.41 -5.69
CA ASN A 137 -2.15 18.61 -6.00
C ASN A 137 -3.08 18.34 -7.19
N TRP A 138 -2.55 17.78 -8.26
CA TRP A 138 -3.34 17.43 -9.45
C TRP A 138 -4.43 16.41 -9.14
N ILE A 139 -4.17 15.38 -8.32
CA ILE A 139 -5.24 14.44 -7.88
C ILE A 139 -6.31 15.18 -7.09
N LYS A 140 -5.92 16.11 -6.20
CA LYS A 140 -6.87 16.91 -5.42
C LYS A 140 -7.79 17.73 -6.32
N GLU A 141 -7.24 18.40 -7.32
CA GLU A 141 -8.00 19.14 -8.33
C GLU A 141 -8.90 18.23 -9.16
N TYR A 142 -8.38 17.08 -9.61
CA TYR A 142 -9.16 16.06 -10.30
C TYR A 142 -10.36 15.65 -9.45
N ASN A 143 -10.13 15.23 -8.21
CA ASN A 143 -11.16 14.75 -7.28
C ASN A 143 -12.20 15.80 -6.92
N TYR A 144 -11.85 17.10 -6.90
CA TYR A 144 -12.76 18.19 -6.57
C TYR A 144 -14.00 18.21 -7.46
N THR A 145 -13.85 17.81 -8.73
CA THR A 145 -14.94 17.80 -9.72
C THR A 145 -15.65 16.45 -9.87
N LYS A 146 -15.23 15.42 -9.13
CA LYS A 146 -15.71 14.04 -9.30
C LYS A 146 -16.71 13.61 -8.25
N LYS A 147 -17.65 12.76 -8.67
CA LYS A 147 -18.55 12.03 -7.77
C LYS A 147 -17.74 11.09 -6.86
N PRO A 148 -18.21 10.75 -5.65
CA PRO A 148 -17.48 9.90 -4.70
C PRO A 148 -16.96 8.56 -5.26
N ALA A 149 -17.66 7.98 -6.25
CA ALA A 149 -17.27 6.73 -6.91
C ALA A 149 -16.17 6.90 -7.98
N GLU A 150 -15.94 8.11 -8.47
CA GLU A 150 -14.94 8.44 -9.50
C GLU A 150 -13.68 9.11 -8.91
N LYS A 151 -13.70 9.42 -7.61
CA LYS A 151 -12.54 9.97 -6.92
C LYS A 151 -11.44 8.92 -6.79
N ILE A 152 -10.20 9.36 -7.01
CA ILE A 152 -9.00 8.58 -6.73
C ILE A 152 -8.72 8.61 -5.24
N ARG A 153 -8.59 7.42 -4.65
CA ARG A 153 -8.23 7.25 -3.24
C ARG A 153 -6.80 6.75 -3.10
N LEU A 154 -6.14 7.12 -2.03
CA LEU A 154 -4.81 6.63 -1.69
C LEU A 154 -4.90 5.63 -0.54
N PHE A 155 -4.06 4.61 -0.55
CA PHE A 155 -3.90 3.71 0.59
C PHE A 155 -2.46 3.26 0.74
N GLY A 156 -2.07 2.92 1.97
CA GLY A 156 -0.77 2.42 2.34
C GLY A 156 -0.82 0.93 2.60
N PHE A 157 0.19 0.21 2.15
CA PHE A 157 0.26 -1.24 2.34
C PHE A 157 1.50 -1.72 3.09
N ASP A 158 2.46 -0.87 3.42
CA ASP A 158 3.61 -1.26 4.25
C ASP A 158 3.18 -1.50 5.72
N CYS A 159 3.91 -2.38 6.41
CA CYS A 159 3.67 -2.77 7.79
C CYS A 159 4.85 -2.45 8.72
N THR A 160 5.78 -1.59 8.30
CA THR A 160 6.97 -1.24 9.11
C THR A 160 6.79 0.01 9.98
N THR A 161 5.95 0.96 9.53
CA THR A 161 5.81 2.27 10.17
C THR A 161 4.53 2.37 10.99
N ARG A 162 4.65 2.81 12.25
CA ARG A 162 3.50 2.96 13.15
C ARG A 162 2.68 4.24 12.93
N GLY A 163 3.30 5.36 12.59
CA GLY A 163 2.54 6.57 12.25
C GLY A 163 1.54 7.01 13.32
N ASN A 164 0.38 7.48 12.85
CA ASN A 164 -0.81 7.84 13.63
C ASN A 164 -1.71 6.63 14.00
N THR A 165 -1.22 5.38 13.95
CA THR A 165 -2.03 4.18 14.23
C THR A 165 -2.74 4.26 15.58
N ASN A 166 -2.04 4.67 16.64
CA ASN A 166 -2.61 4.75 17.99
C ASN A 166 -3.77 5.75 18.04
N SER A 167 -3.59 6.95 17.46
CA SER A 167 -4.63 7.97 17.48
C SER A 167 -5.86 7.55 16.66
N LYS A 168 -5.67 6.84 15.53
CA LYS A 168 -6.77 6.32 14.72
C LYS A 168 -7.58 5.23 15.46
N ILE A 169 -6.92 4.36 16.23
CA ILE A 169 -7.61 3.40 17.11
C ILE A 169 -8.41 4.16 18.17
N LEU A 170 -7.78 5.10 18.87
CA LEU A 170 -8.44 5.86 19.95
C LEU A 170 -9.60 6.73 19.45
N SER A 171 -9.50 7.29 18.23
CA SER A 171 -10.58 8.10 17.64
C SER A 171 -11.76 7.26 17.18
N SER A 172 -11.56 5.96 16.90
CA SER A 172 -12.65 5.06 16.47
C SER A 172 -13.61 4.66 17.60
N ILE A 173 -13.13 4.69 18.85
CA ILE A 173 -13.94 4.38 20.04
C ILE A 173 -14.55 5.68 20.55
N HIS A 174 -15.85 5.76 20.81
CA HIS A 174 -16.46 7.00 21.34
C HIS A 174 -16.56 7.03 22.88
N SER A 175 -16.70 5.85 23.52
CA SER A 175 -16.75 5.70 24.98
C SER A 175 -15.45 6.16 25.64
N LEU A 176 -15.53 7.15 26.53
CA LEU A 176 -14.36 7.69 27.24
C LEU A 176 -13.65 6.60 28.06
N GLY A 177 -14.39 5.78 28.81
CA GLY A 177 -13.82 4.68 29.61
C GLY A 177 -13.05 3.68 28.75
N ASP A 178 -13.62 3.31 27.60
CA ASP A 178 -12.96 2.37 26.68
C ASP A 178 -11.78 3.01 25.95
N LYS A 179 -11.80 4.32 25.68
CA LYS A 179 -10.62 5.04 25.19
C LYS A 179 -9.46 4.97 26.18
N TYR A 180 -9.72 5.16 27.47
CA TYR A 180 -8.69 5.04 28.51
C TYR A 180 -8.13 3.62 28.58
N LEU A 181 -9.01 2.61 28.48
CA LEU A 181 -8.58 1.20 28.44
C LEU A 181 -7.73 0.91 27.20
N ALA A 182 -8.16 1.36 26.02
CA ALA A 182 -7.41 1.22 24.78
C ALA A 182 -6.02 1.88 24.86
N ASP A 183 -5.93 3.09 25.41
CA ASP A 183 -4.67 3.80 25.61
C ASP A 183 -3.74 3.05 26.59
N SER A 184 -4.29 2.49 27.67
CA SER A 184 -3.53 1.65 28.61
C SER A 184 -2.98 0.39 27.94
N LEU A 185 -3.78 -0.31 27.12
CA LEU A 185 -3.35 -1.49 26.37
C LEU A 185 -2.24 -1.15 25.37
N ILE A 186 -2.36 0.00 24.68
CA ILE A 186 -1.33 0.50 23.76
C ILE A 186 -0.02 0.77 24.51
N LYS A 187 -0.07 1.42 25.67
CA LYS A 187 1.11 1.68 26.52
C LYS A 187 1.74 0.39 27.05
N GLU A 188 0.93 -0.60 27.40
CA GLU A 188 1.40 -1.92 27.80
C GLU A 188 2.16 -2.63 26.67
N ILE A 189 1.59 -2.64 25.45
CA ILE A 189 2.24 -3.15 24.23
C ILE A 189 3.60 -2.48 24.02
N ASP A 190 3.66 -1.15 24.13
CA ASP A 190 4.88 -0.38 23.94
C ASP A 190 5.94 -0.71 25.00
N SER A 191 5.51 -0.82 26.27
CA SER A 191 6.37 -1.24 27.38
C SER A 191 6.93 -2.65 27.18
N PHE A 192 6.11 -3.60 26.74
CA PHE A 192 6.53 -4.98 26.48
C PHE A 192 7.51 -5.09 25.31
N LEU A 193 7.34 -4.26 24.27
CA LEU A 193 8.28 -4.17 23.16
C LEU A 193 9.64 -3.63 23.63
N VAL A 194 9.66 -2.54 24.39
CA VAL A 194 10.90 -1.96 24.92
C VAL A 194 11.62 -2.93 25.87
N SER A 195 10.87 -3.58 26.76
CA SER A 195 11.41 -4.54 27.72
C SER A 195 11.62 -5.95 27.17
N ARG A 196 11.42 -6.15 25.86
CA ARG A 196 11.59 -7.44 25.15
C ARG A 196 10.87 -8.61 25.83
N LYS A 197 9.66 -8.37 26.32
CA LYS A 197 8.83 -9.43 26.91
C LYS A 197 8.48 -10.49 25.85
N PRO A 198 8.14 -11.73 26.27
CA PRO A 198 7.69 -12.76 25.36
C PRO A 198 6.54 -12.25 24.47
N ILE A 199 6.64 -12.52 23.15
CA ILE A 199 5.68 -12.03 22.16
C ILE A 199 4.23 -12.44 22.49
N LYS A 200 4.04 -13.57 23.17
CA LYS A 200 2.73 -14.03 23.66
C LYS A 200 2.02 -13.00 24.56
N LEU A 201 2.75 -12.31 25.43
CA LEU A 201 2.17 -11.27 26.30
C LEU A 201 1.72 -10.07 25.47
N ILE A 202 2.52 -9.66 24.49
CA ILE A 202 2.17 -8.56 23.57
C ILE A 202 0.90 -8.91 22.79
N TYR A 203 0.79 -10.16 22.33
CA TYR A 203 -0.38 -10.65 21.61
C TYR A 203 -1.64 -10.71 22.48
N GLN A 204 -1.51 -10.97 23.78
CA GLN A 204 -2.66 -10.90 24.69
C GLN A 204 -3.21 -9.47 24.76
N SER A 205 -2.35 -8.46 24.92
CA SER A 205 -2.77 -7.05 24.92
C SER A 205 -3.32 -6.60 23.57
N LEU A 206 -2.73 -7.05 22.45
CA LEU A 206 -3.25 -6.79 21.10
C LEU A 206 -4.63 -7.40 20.87
N ASN A 207 -4.85 -8.65 21.29
CA ASN A 207 -6.15 -9.31 21.16
C ASN A 207 -7.21 -8.63 22.04
N SER A 208 -6.84 -8.20 23.24
CA SER A 208 -7.73 -7.40 24.11
C SER A 208 -8.11 -6.08 23.45
N LEU A 209 -7.15 -5.40 22.81
CA LEU A 209 -7.40 -4.17 22.08
C LEU A 209 -8.33 -4.41 20.87
N GLU A 210 -8.09 -5.46 20.09
CA GLU A 210 -8.95 -5.85 18.97
C GLU A 210 -10.38 -6.15 19.43
N ASN A 211 -10.54 -6.94 20.48
CA ASN A 211 -11.84 -7.28 21.06
C ASN A 211 -12.60 -6.04 21.53
N LEU A 212 -11.88 -5.07 22.10
CA LEU A 212 -12.47 -3.81 22.55
C LEU A 212 -13.05 -3.02 21.37
N VAL A 213 -12.29 -2.84 20.28
CA VAL A 213 -12.79 -2.14 19.09
C VAL A 213 -13.95 -2.91 18.43
N ARG A 214 -13.83 -4.24 18.33
CA ARG A 214 -14.89 -5.09 17.76
C ARG A 214 -16.19 -5.08 18.56
N LYS A 215 -16.10 -4.97 19.90
CA LYS A 215 -17.28 -4.80 20.76
C LYS A 215 -18.08 -3.57 20.34
N HIS A 216 -17.40 -2.43 20.12
CA HIS A 216 -18.03 -1.20 19.65
C HIS A 216 -18.61 -1.35 18.24
N TYR A 217 -17.89 -2.00 17.33
CA TYR A 217 -18.38 -2.28 15.97
C TYR A 217 -19.70 -3.06 15.99
N ASN A 218 -19.78 -4.16 16.74
CA ASN A 218 -20.96 -5.02 16.80
C ASN A 218 -22.20 -4.36 17.42
N THR A 219 -22.01 -3.32 18.23
CA THR A 219 -23.11 -2.60 18.89
C THR A 219 -23.54 -1.32 18.16
N THR A 220 -22.82 -0.91 17.11
CA THR A 220 -23.06 0.35 16.39
C THR A 220 -24.05 0.15 15.24
N LYS A 221 -24.98 1.10 15.04
CA LYS A 221 -26.08 0.96 14.06
C LYS A 221 -25.93 1.67 12.72
N SER A 222 -25.06 2.68 12.54
CA SER A 222 -24.68 3.10 11.17
C SER A 222 -23.59 4.16 11.08
N SER A 223 -23.70 5.31 11.75
CA SER A 223 -22.86 6.49 11.45
C SER A 223 -21.37 6.31 11.76
N ASP A 224 -21.05 5.46 12.73
CA ASP A 224 -19.68 5.27 13.21
C ASP A 224 -19.03 3.98 12.64
N VAL A 225 -19.77 3.23 11.80
CA VAL A 225 -19.33 1.95 11.25
C VAL A 225 -18.01 2.12 10.49
N ASP A 226 -17.91 3.10 9.58
CA ASP A 226 -16.68 3.36 8.82
C ASP A 226 -15.47 3.68 9.72
N SER A 227 -15.69 4.46 10.79
CA SER A 227 -14.65 4.82 11.75
C SER A 227 -14.18 3.60 12.56
N LEU A 228 -15.11 2.72 12.93
CA LEU A 228 -14.82 1.47 13.64
C LEU A 228 -14.17 0.42 12.73
N GLU A 229 -14.56 0.31 11.46
CA GLU A 229 -13.86 -0.53 10.47
C GLU A 229 -12.43 -0.05 10.28
N PHE A 230 -12.25 1.28 10.17
CA PHE A 230 -10.92 1.87 10.12
C PHE A 230 -10.12 1.52 11.39
N GLY A 231 -10.72 1.66 12.57
CA GLY A 231 -10.12 1.28 13.85
C GLY A 231 -9.69 -0.19 13.92
N ILE A 232 -10.57 -1.12 13.49
CA ILE A 232 -10.26 -2.56 13.41
C ILE A 232 -9.06 -2.78 12.48
N LYS A 233 -9.07 -2.14 11.30
CA LYS A 233 -7.94 -2.22 10.36
C LYS A 233 -6.67 -1.63 10.97
N SER A 234 -6.74 -0.52 11.70
CA SER A 234 -5.59 0.05 12.41
C SER A 234 -5.01 -0.92 13.45
N VAL A 235 -5.84 -1.68 14.17
CA VAL A 235 -5.37 -2.72 15.11
C VAL A 235 -4.68 -3.88 14.35
N ALA A 236 -5.24 -4.31 13.22
CA ALA A 236 -4.62 -5.35 12.39
C ALA A 236 -3.23 -4.92 11.88
N TYR A 237 -3.09 -3.69 11.39
CA TYR A 237 -1.79 -3.14 11.00
C TYR A 237 -0.85 -3.00 12.19
N LEU A 238 -1.35 -2.58 13.36
CA LEU A 238 -0.54 -2.52 14.58
C LEU A 238 0.06 -3.90 14.91
N LYS A 239 -0.74 -4.96 14.81
CA LYS A 239 -0.30 -6.34 15.01
C LYS A 239 0.79 -6.73 14.01
N GLN A 240 0.67 -6.37 12.74
CA GLN A 240 1.71 -6.62 11.74
C GLN A 240 3.02 -5.87 12.09
N ILE A 241 2.94 -4.59 12.45
CA ILE A 241 4.09 -3.76 12.85
C ILE A 241 4.80 -4.35 14.07
N ILE A 242 4.04 -4.72 15.11
CA ILE A 242 4.58 -5.30 16.34
C ILE A 242 5.27 -6.63 16.05
N THR A 243 4.67 -7.46 15.22
CA THR A 243 5.24 -8.76 14.85
C THR A 243 6.53 -8.59 14.07
N SER A 244 6.57 -7.68 13.10
CA SER A 244 7.79 -7.34 12.36
C SER A 244 8.92 -6.88 13.29
N ARG A 245 8.60 -6.04 14.29
CA ARG A 245 9.55 -5.54 15.30
C ARG A 245 10.01 -6.61 16.29
N ALA A 246 9.18 -7.60 16.57
CA ALA A 246 9.50 -8.70 17.47
C ALA A 246 10.40 -9.78 16.81
N ILE A 247 10.52 -9.78 15.47
CA ILE A 247 11.48 -10.64 14.77
C ILE A 247 12.91 -10.23 15.16
N PRO A 248 13.76 -11.18 15.60
CA PRO A 248 15.13 -10.87 15.99
C PRO A 248 15.94 -10.18 14.87
N PRO A 249 16.79 -9.18 15.19
CA PRO A 249 17.57 -8.43 14.19
C PRO A 249 18.43 -9.29 13.26
N GLU A 250 18.93 -10.43 13.73
CA GLU A 250 19.74 -11.36 12.97
C GLU A 250 18.95 -12.16 11.91
N LYS A 251 17.61 -12.20 12.01
CA LYS A 251 16.73 -12.90 11.07
C LYS A 251 16.25 -11.99 9.94
N VAL A 252 17.19 -11.34 9.24
CA VAL A 252 16.90 -10.33 8.20
C VAL A 252 15.98 -10.88 7.11
N SER A 253 16.33 -12.00 6.47
CA SER A 253 15.53 -12.58 5.38
C SER A 253 14.12 -12.99 5.80
N TYR A 254 13.95 -13.46 7.05
CA TYR A 254 12.62 -13.79 7.57
C TYR A 254 11.79 -12.53 7.82
N ARG A 255 12.42 -11.45 8.31
CA ARG A 255 11.75 -10.15 8.49
C ARG A 255 11.29 -9.55 7.16
N GLU A 256 12.13 -9.65 6.12
CA GLU A 256 11.79 -9.20 4.76
C GLU A 256 10.63 -10.02 4.20
N PHE A 257 10.70 -11.35 4.26
CA PHE A 257 9.61 -12.23 3.83
C PHE A 257 8.29 -11.94 4.57
N TYR A 258 8.36 -11.72 5.88
CA TYR A 258 7.20 -11.34 6.68
C TYR A 258 6.62 -9.98 6.26
N ARG A 259 7.47 -8.98 6.03
CA ARG A 259 7.05 -7.65 5.55
C ARG A 259 6.34 -7.77 4.21
N ASP A 260 6.91 -8.50 3.25
CA ASP A 260 6.33 -8.70 1.93
C ASP A 260 4.99 -9.44 2.00
N SER A 261 4.86 -10.42 2.91
CA SER A 261 3.60 -11.11 3.18
C SER A 261 2.52 -10.18 3.74
N CYS A 262 2.88 -9.29 4.68
CA CYS A 262 1.95 -8.27 5.17
C CYS A 262 1.56 -7.29 4.07
N MET A 263 2.50 -6.83 3.25
CA MET A 263 2.20 -5.96 2.11
C MET A 263 1.23 -6.62 1.12
N ALA A 264 1.40 -7.92 0.87
CA ALA A 264 0.49 -8.72 0.05
C ALA A 264 -0.94 -8.70 0.60
N GLU A 265 -1.11 -9.04 1.88
CA GLU A 265 -2.38 -9.07 2.59
C GLU A 265 -3.03 -7.67 2.58
N ASN A 266 -2.24 -6.64 2.81
CA ASN A 266 -2.68 -5.25 2.87
C ASN A 266 -3.19 -4.73 1.52
N ILE A 267 -2.54 -5.11 0.41
CA ILE A 267 -3.02 -4.83 -0.94
C ILE A 267 -4.36 -5.55 -1.18
N GLN A 268 -4.45 -6.84 -0.84
CA GLN A 268 -5.67 -7.63 -1.05
C GLN A 268 -6.86 -7.06 -0.27
N THR A 269 -6.66 -6.70 1.00
CA THR A 269 -7.71 -6.11 1.85
C THR A 269 -8.07 -4.67 1.48
N ALA A 270 -7.23 -3.98 0.70
CA ALA A 270 -7.53 -2.64 0.22
C ALA A 270 -8.40 -2.64 -1.05
N ILE A 271 -8.53 -3.77 -1.74
CA ILE A 271 -9.27 -3.90 -3.01
C ILE A 271 -10.66 -4.48 -2.72
N ALA A 272 -11.71 -3.73 -3.01
CA ALA A 272 -13.10 -4.16 -2.87
C ALA A 272 -13.80 -4.28 -4.23
N GLY A 273 -14.74 -5.22 -4.34
CA GLY A 273 -15.64 -5.33 -5.51
C GLY A 273 -14.89 -5.41 -6.84
N ASN A 274 -15.11 -4.42 -7.72
CA ASN A 274 -14.48 -4.28 -9.04
C ASN A 274 -13.46 -3.14 -9.11
N GLU A 275 -12.95 -2.67 -7.96
CA GLU A 275 -11.93 -1.63 -7.94
C GLU A 275 -10.68 -2.05 -8.74
N ARG A 276 -10.12 -1.04 -9.42
CA ARG A 276 -8.86 -1.15 -10.15
C ARG A 276 -7.81 -0.29 -9.46
N VAL A 277 -6.67 -0.89 -9.15
CA VAL A 277 -5.66 -0.28 -8.30
C VAL A 277 -4.30 -0.23 -8.97
N LEU A 278 -3.61 0.88 -8.76
CA LEU A 278 -2.22 1.06 -9.16
C LEU A 278 -1.33 0.93 -7.92
N ILE A 279 -0.31 0.09 -7.94
CA ILE A 279 0.60 -0.12 -6.81
C ILE A 279 1.95 0.51 -7.12
N PHE A 280 2.39 1.44 -6.28
CA PHE A 280 3.74 2.02 -6.31
C PHE A 280 4.60 1.26 -5.32
N THR A 281 5.67 0.62 -5.81
CA THR A 281 6.57 -0.17 -4.95
C THR A 281 7.98 -0.27 -5.54
N HIS A 282 8.95 -0.70 -4.74
CA HIS A 282 10.25 -1.14 -5.25
C HIS A 282 10.11 -2.39 -6.14
N THR A 283 10.95 -2.51 -7.16
CA THR A 283 10.92 -3.64 -8.09
C THR A 283 11.07 -4.99 -7.38
N GLU A 284 11.85 -5.06 -6.31
CA GLU A 284 12.08 -6.31 -5.56
C GLU A 284 10.86 -6.76 -4.75
N VAL A 285 10.15 -5.83 -4.13
CA VAL A 285 8.92 -6.12 -3.38
C VAL A 285 7.85 -6.71 -4.30
N LEU A 286 7.77 -6.17 -5.52
CA LEU A 286 6.88 -6.64 -6.57
C LEU A 286 7.18 -8.09 -6.98
N LEU A 287 8.46 -8.47 -7.03
CA LEU A 287 8.91 -9.84 -7.30
C LEU A 287 8.65 -10.80 -6.14
N SER A 288 8.79 -10.36 -4.90
CA SER A 288 8.42 -11.15 -3.72
C SER A 288 6.91 -11.39 -3.67
N TRP A 289 6.12 -10.37 -3.99
CA TRP A 289 4.66 -10.47 -4.01
C TRP A 289 4.16 -11.51 -5.01
N LEU A 290 4.79 -11.58 -6.19
CA LEU A 290 4.53 -12.63 -7.20
C LEU A 290 4.66 -14.04 -6.61
N LYS A 291 5.72 -14.29 -5.83
CA LYS A 291 5.94 -15.60 -5.19
C LYS A 291 4.86 -15.92 -4.17
N ILE A 292 4.46 -14.93 -3.37
CA ILE A 292 3.49 -15.12 -2.29
C ILE A 292 2.06 -15.34 -2.83
N VAL A 293 1.63 -14.54 -3.82
CA VAL A 293 0.29 -14.67 -4.41
C VAL A 293 0.15 -15.99 -5.18
N HIS A 294 1.20 -16.43 -5.87
CA HIS A 294 1.20 -17.70 -6.57
C HIS A 294 1.12 -18.91 -5.63
N CYS A 295 1.90 -18.92 -4.54
CA CYS A 295 1.86 -19.99 -3.53
C CYS A 295 0.49 -20.13 -2.84
N CYS A 296 -0.32 -19.07 -2.81
CA CYS A 296 -1.64 -19.05 -2.17
C CYS A 296 -2.81 -19.42 -3.12
N GLY A 297 -2.55 -19.86 -4.35
CA GLY A 297 -3.57 -20.45 -5.22
C GLY A 297 -4.58 -19.46 -5.81
N ALA A 298 -4.19 -18.19 -6.04
CA ALA A 298 -5.00 -17.30 -6.85
C ALA A 298 -4.97 -17.79 -8.31
N ASP A 299 -6.10 -18.25 -8.85
CA ASP A 299 -6.25 -18.55 -10.28
C ASP A 299 -5.86 -17.31 -11.11
N THR A 300 -4.66 -17.32 -11.69
CA THR A 300 -4.20 -16.30 -12.64
C THR A 300 -4.36 -16.85 -14.04
N SER A 301 -5.34 -16.34 -14.79
CA SER A 301 -5.54 -16.76 -16.18
C SER A 301 -4.60 -16.00 -17.11
N VAL A 302 -3.69 -16.72 -17.76
CA VAL A 302 -2.89 -16.26 -18.90
C VAL A 302 -3.74 -16.34 -20.16
N VAL A 303 -3.83 -15.24 -20.89
CA VAL A 303 -4.31 -15.23 -22.27
C VAL A 303 -3.11 -14.95 -23.15
N THR A 304 -2.64 -15.98 -23.87
CA THR A 304 -1.75 -15.80 -25.01
C THR A 304 -2.62 -15.55 -26.25
N SER A 305 -2.28 -14.54 -27.04
CA SER A 305 -2.76 -14.47 -28.43
C SER A 305 -1.57 -14.72 -29.35
N SER A 306 -1.77 -15.67 -30.27
CA SER A 306 -0.93 -16.02 -31.41
C SER A 306 -0.46 -14.81 -32.22
#